data_AF-A0A9X7G1E8-F1
#
_entry.id   AF-A0A9X7G1E8-F1
#
_cell.length_a   1.000
_cell.length_b   1.000
_cell.length_c   1.000
_cell.angle_alpha   90.00
_cell.angle_beta   90.00
_cell.angle_gamma   90.00
#
_symmetry.space_group_name_H-M   'P 1'
#
loop_
_entity.id
_entity.type
_entity.pdbx_description
1 polymer ?
#
loop_
_entity_poly.entity_id
_entity_poly.type
_entity_poly.pdbx_seq_one_letter_code
_entity_poly.pdbx_strand_id
1 'polypeptide(L)'
;MEVVNSGVNLRRKKSWIYGLIVGFILVGFFLFFTSKLYVPYEEPVYHTELKKPVALFGSRTMTVERRAYDPASRTIEMFLHVEGGDGEKYQFQAQEKANPNLQLPVKVVYQDDENIVVQVKELSRKWQAVALDVFEKNNRDVTLEIEQKTEEEKEVSKEDDKQTFLKSLFSDQNKTDVEEGISQKSKGSYAKVFIGIEQKTLKEKVKQYDAMMKQETSKQTQWQEQITEWKNDSKYQTETEKMENDAKINSKETNISQSKEKVELYKWEQGQIKEKVKKLDEKAKDAERL
;
A
#
# COMPACT_ATOMS: atom_id res chain seq x y z
N MET A 1 2.19 55.71 75.94
CA MET A 1 2.78 54.51 75.33
C MET A 1 2.17 54.37 73.95
N GLU A 2 2.99 54.44 72.91
CA GLU A 2 2.60 54.11 71.54
C GLU A 2 2.37 52.61 71.40
N VAL A 3 1.36 52.21 70.62
CA VAL A 3 1.51 51.15 69.62
C VAL A 3 0.68 51.59 68.40
N VAL A 4 1.38 52.01 67.35
CA VAL A 4 0.80 52.22 66.02
C VAL A 4 0.55 50.85 65.41
N ASN A 5 -0.71 50.51 65.12
CA ASN A 5 -1.06 49.30 64.37
C ASN A 5 -1.52 49.72 62.96
N SER A 6 -0.60 49.64 62.00
CA SER A 6 -0.88 49.93 60.58
C SER A 6 -1.49 48.70 59.90
N GLY A 7 -2.81 48.53 60.07
CA GLY A 7 -3.59 47.59 59.27
C GLY A 7 -3.63 48.03 57.80
N VAL A 8 -2.89 47.34 56.94
CA VAL A 8 -2.91 47.57 55.48
C VAL A 8 -4.30 47.25 54.92
N ASN A 9 -4.98 48.28 54.42
CA ASN A 9 -6.32 48.17 53.85
C ASN A 9 -6.21 47.75 52.36
N LEU A 10 -6.32 46.44 52.07
CA LEU A 10 -6.27 45.88 50.72
C LEU A 10 -7.58 46.10 49.96
N ARG A 11 -7.89 47.35 49.63
CA ARG A 11 -9.02 47.67 48.74
C ARG A 11 -8.62 47.38 47.28
N ARG A 12 -8.67 46.10 46.88
CA ARG A 12 -8.38 45.65 45.51
C ARG A 12 -9.34 46.32 44.52
N LYS A 13 -8.83 47.22 43.67
CA LYS A 13 -9.54 47.66 42.46
C LYS A 13 -9.63 46.45 41.53
N LYS A 14 -10.85 45.93 41.31
CA LYS A 14 -11.11 44.80 40.41
C LYS A 14 -10.76 45.23 38.98
N SER A 15 -9.56 44.86 38.53
CA SER A 15 -9.09 45.21 37.19
C SER A 15 -9.80 44.32 36.16
N TRP A 16 -10.62 44.94 35.32
CA TRP A 16 -11.38 44.31 34.24
C TRP A 16 -10.49 43.51 33.27
N ILE A 17 -9.19 43.84 33.21
CA ILE A 17 -8.19 43.14 32.40
C ILE A 17 -8.04 41.66 32.80
N TYR A 18 -8.15 41.33 34.09
CA TYR A 18 -8.05 39.93 34.54
C TYR A 18 -9.28 39.13 34.12
N GLY A 19 -10.45 39.78 34.05
CA GLY A 19 -11.67 39.15 33.54
C GLY A 19 -11.56 38.80 32.06
N LEU A 20 -10.95 39.69 31.27
CA LEU A 20 -10.65 39.44 29.85
C LEU A 20 -9.67 38.27 29.67
N ILE A 21 -8.59 38.23 30.46
CA ILE A 21 -7.60 37.15 30.41
C ILE A 21 -8.24 35.80 30.77
N VAL A 22 -9.01 35.75 31.87
CA VAL A 22 -9.70 34.52 32.29
C VAL A 22 -10.75 34.09 31.25
N GLY A 23 -11.48 35.04 30.67
CA GLY A 23 -12.44 34.76 29.59
C GLY A 23 -11.78 34.16 28.35
N PHE A 24 -10.65 34.73 27.92
CA PHE A 24 -9.88 34.20 26.79
C PHE A 24 -9.36 32.78 27.04
N ILE A 25 -8.86 32.50 28.25
CA ILE A 25 -8.42 31.16 28.65
C ILE A 25 -9.59 30.17 28.61
N LEU A 26 -10.76 30.55 29.13
CA LEU A 26 -11.94 29.67 29.13
C LEU A 26 -12.44 29.37 27.70
N VAL A 27 -12.45 30.35 26.80
CA VAL A 27 -12.80 30.14 25.39
C VAL A 27 -11.80 29.23 24.71
N GLY A 28 -10.49 29.45 24.91
CA GLY A 28 -9.44 28.58 24.37
C GLY A 28 -9.57 27.14 24.88
N PHE A 29 -9.87 26.96 26.17
CA PHE A 29 -10.10 25.65 26.77
C PHE A 29 -11.33 24.96 26.17
N PHE A 30 -12.43 25.70 25.96
CA PHE A 30 -13.64 25.18 25.34
C PHE A 30 -13.42 24.75 23.89
N LEU A 31 -12.67 25.55 23.11
CA LEU A 31 -12.28 25.19 21.74
C LEU A 31 -11.38 23.95 21.71
N PHE A 32 -10.45 23.82 22.65
CA PHE A 32 -9.58 22.64 22.75
C PHE A 32 -10.36 21.36 23.10
N PHE A 33 -11.29 21.42 24.06
CA PHE A 33 -12.12 20.27 24.43
C PHE A 33 -13.15 19.89 23.36
N THR A 34 -13.69 20.87 22.63
CA THR A 34 -14.62 20.63 21.51
C THR A 34 -13.90 20.31 20.20
N SER A 35 -12.57 20.33 20.16
CA SER A 35 -11.79 20.05 18.95
C SER A 35 -12.15 18.70 18.32
N LYS A 36 -12.48 17.67 19.12
CA LYS A 36 -12.93 16.36 18.61
C LYS A 36 -14.22 16.39 17.78
N LEU A 37 -15.04 17.45 17.86
CA LEU A 37 -16.26 17.60 17.06
C LEU A 37 -16.00 18.20 15.67
N TYR A 38 -14.93 18.99 15.51
CA TYR A 38 -14.64 19.73 14.27
C TYR A 38 -13.35 19.31 13.58
N VAL A 39 -12.40 18.74 14.32
CA VAL A 39 -11.22 18.09 13.77
C VAL A 39 -11.65 16.67 13.39
N PRO A 40 -11.66 16.30 12.10
CA PRO A 40 -11.93 14.93 11.70
C PRO A 40 -10.92 14.03 12.40
N TYR A 41 -11.42 13.17 13.27
CA TYR A 41 -10.61 12.15 13.92
C TYR A 41 -10.20 11.13 12.85
N GLU A 42 -8.97 11.22 12.36
CA GLU A 42 -8.37 10.15 11.59
C GLU A 42 -8.10 9.00 12.58
N GLU A 43 -8.97 7.99 12.57
CA GLU A 43 -8.76 6.76 13.33
C GLU A 43 -7.36 6.20 13.02
N PRO A 44 -6.64 5.68 14.03
CA PRO A 44 -5.34 5.04 13.79
C PRO A 44 -5.48 3.96 12.71
N VAL A 45 -4.54 3.96 11.76
CA VAL A 45 -4.59 3.11 10.56
C VAL A 45 -4.55 1.63 10.95
N TYR A 46 -5.69 0.94 10.86
CA TYR A 46 -5.80 -0.53 11.04
C TYR A 46 -5.91 -1.28 9.71
N HIS A 47 -5.25 -0.78 8.67
CA HIS A 47 -5.18 -1.49 7.39
C HIS A 47 -3.79 -1.37 6.79
N THR A 48 -3.29 -2.47 6.26
CA THR A 48 -2.14 -2.43 5.36
C THR A 48 -2.59 -1.79 4.05
N GLU A 49 -1.78 -0.95 3.43
CA GLU A 49 -2.10 -0.37 2.13
C GLU A 49 -2.16 -1.45 1.06
N LEU A 50 -3.16 -1.38 0.17
CA LEU A 50 -3.25 -2.30 -0.95
C LEU A 50 -2.22 -1.93 -2.01
N LYS A 51 -1.68 -2.94 -2.71
CA LYS A 51 -0.75 -2.79 -3.85
C LYS A 51 0.56 -2.07 -3.53
N LYS A 52 0.90 -1.98 -2.25
CA LYS A 52 2.20 -1.48 -1.80
C LYS A 52 2.99 -2.62 -1.17
N PRO A 53 4.27 -2.77 -1.55
CA PRO A 53 5.11 -3.82 -0.99
C PRO A 53 5.39 -3.55 0.48
N VAL A 54 5.19 -4.56 1.32
CA VAL A 54 5.59 -4.59 2.72
C VAL A 54 6.85 -5.42 2.82
N ALA A 55 7.93 -4.82 3.30
CA ALA A 55 9.19 -5.53 3.50
C ALA A 55 9.02 -6.65 4.53
N LEU A 56 9.51 -7.84 4.16
CA LEU A 56 9.72 -8.97 5.06
C LEU A 56 11.19 -9.05 5.46
N PHE A 57 11.61 -10.13 6.13
CA PHE A 57 13.02 -10.38 6.42
C PHE A 57 13.82 -10.68 5.13
N GLY A 58 14.97 -10.01 4.98
CA GLY A 58 15.85 -10.12 3.81
C GLY A 58 15.44 -9.20 2.66
N SER A 59 15.62 -9.64 1.42
CA SER A 59 15.21 -8.92 0.20
C SER A 59 13.77 -9.23 -0.25
N ARG A 60 12.98 -9.86 0.62
CA ARG A 60 11.63 -10.33 0.32
C ARG A 60 10.60 -9.26 0.62
N THR A 61 9.57 -9.18 -0.21
CA THR A 61 8.42 -8.32 0.07
C THR A 61 7.11 -9.09 -0.09
N MET A 62 6.07 -8.62 0.60
CA MET A 62 4.71 -9.12 0.47
C MET A 62 3.76 -7.95 0.22
N THR A 63 2.93 -8.08 -0.80
CA THR A 63 1.95 -7.08 -1.20
C THR A 63 0.55 -7.63 -0.96
N VAL A 64 -0.32 -6.84 -0.33
CA VAL A 64 -1.74 -7.17 -0.26
C VAL A 64 -2.41 -6.62 -1.50
N GLU A 65 -2.77 -7.48 -2.44
CA GLU A 65 -3.35 -7.08 -3.72
C GLU A 65 -4.84 -6.74 -3.60
N ARG A 66 -5.57 -7.53 -2.83
CA ARG A 66 -7.01 -7.42 -2.65
C ARG A 66 -7.45 -8.02 -1.32
N ARG A 67 -8.58 -7.54 -0.80
CA ARG A 67 -9.30 -8.13 0.32
C ARG A 67 -10.78 -8.25 -0.03
N ALA A 68 -11.41 -9.36 0.34
CA ALA A 68 -12.83 -9.57 0.10
C ALA A 68 -13.46 -10.24 1.33
N TYR A 69 -14.60 -9.75 1.80
CA TYR A 69 -15.33 -10.28 2.94
C TYR A 69 -16.70 -10.79 2.52
N ASP A 70 -17.02 -12.01 2.93
CA ASP A 70 -18.33 -12.64 2.76
C ASP A 70 -19.09 -12.60 4.09
N PRO A 71 -20.15 -11.77 4.21
CA PRO A 71 -20.94 -11.66 5.43
C PRO A 71 -21.71 -12.94 5.77
N ALA A 72 -22.09 -13.74 4.78
CA ALA A 72 -22.89 -14.95 4.98
C ALA A 72 -22.03 -16.06 5.60
N SER A 73 -20.81 -16.24 5.10
CA SER A 73 -19.87 -17.22 5.63
C SER A 73 -18.98 -16.67 6.76
N ARG A 74 -19.04 -15.36 7.04
CA ARG A 74 -18.18 -14.63 7.99
C ARG A 74 -16.70 -14.90 7.74
N THR A 75 -16.32 -14.88 6.47
CA THR A 75 -14.97 -15.20 6.01
C THR A 75 -14.38 -14.01 5.26
N ILE A 76 -13.13 -13.67 5.56
CA ILE A 76 -12.35 -12.72 4.77
C ILE A 76 -11.25 -13.45 3.99
N GLU A 77 -11.08 -13.07 2.73
CA GLU A 77 -9.99 -13.45 1.86
C GLU A 77 -8.97 -12.32 1.77
N MET A 78 -7.69 -12.68 1.93
CA MET A 78 -6.58 -11.80 1.64
C MET A 78 -5.77 -12.38 0.49
N PHE A 79 -5.67 -11.62 -0.60
CA PHE A 79 -4.90 -11.96 -1.79
C PHE A 79 -3.51 -11.33 -1.64
N LEU A 80 -2.50 -12.19 -1.53
CA LEU A 80 -1.13 -11.82 -1.24
C LEU A 80 -0.25 -12.15 -2.45
N HIS A 81 0.66 -11.24 -2.78
CA HIS A 81 1.71 -11.46 -3.76
C HIS A 81 3.07 -11.36 -3.05
N VAL A 82 3.97 -12.28 -3.34
CA VAL A 82 5.30 -12.38 -2.73
C VAL A 82 6.36 -12.16 -3.79
N GLU A 83 7.31 -11.27 -3.49
CA GLU A 83 8.46 -11.01 -4.37
C GLU A 83 9.77 -11.38 -3.65
N GLY A 84 10.70 -12.00 -4.38
CA GLY A 84 12.05 -12.32 -3.89
C GLY A 84 12.16 -13.59 -3.02
N GLY A 85 11.15 -14.46 -3.04
CA GLY A 85 11.12 -15.71 -2.28
C GLY A 85 10.12 -16.70 -2.86
N ASP A 86 10.01 -17.86 -2.22
CA ASP A 86 9.06 -18.93 -2.56
C ASP A 86 7.84 -18.83 -1.65
N GLY A 87 6.66 -18.69 -2.25
CA GLY A 87 5.37 -18.61 -1.56
C GLY A 87 5.08 -19.80 -0.64
N GLU A 88 5.64 -20.98 -0.88
CA GLU A 88 5.39 -22.22 -0.10
C GLU A 88 5.93 -22.19 1.34
N LYS A 89 6.64 -21.12 1.72
CA LYS A 89 7.36 -21.01 2.99
C LYS A 89 6.63 -20.17 4.04
N TYR A 90 5.35 -19.87 3.87
CA TYR A 90 4.61 -19.03 4.81
C TYR A 90 3.52 -19.78 5.57
N GLN A 91 3.40 -19.47 6.85
CA GLN A 91 2.29 -19.85 7.71
C GLN A 91 1.59 -18.60 8.23
N PHE A 92 0.30 -18.75 8.53
CA PHE A 92 -0.56 -17.62 8.85
C PHE A 92 -1.35 -17.89 10.12
N GLN A 93 -1.42 -16.88 10.98
CA GLN A 93 -2.34 -16.83 12.11
C GLN A 93 -3.16 -15.56 12.01
N ALA A 94 -4.39 -15.58 12.52
CA ALA A 94 -5.24 -14.41 12.46
C ALA A 94 -5.97 -14.18 13.77
N GLN A 95 -6.20 -12.91 14.08
CA GLN A 95 -6.90 -12.48 15.28
C GLN A 95 -7.68 -11.21 15.02
N GLU A 96 -8.83 -11.09 15.67
CA GLU A 96 -9.63 -9.88 15.65
C GLU A 96 -9.13 -8.87 16.70
N LYS A 97 -9.14 -7.59 16.34
CA LYS A 97 -8.83 -6.51 17.28
C LYS A 97 -9.73 -6.55 18.53
N ALA A 98 -11.00 -6.90 18.36
CA ALA A 98 -11.96 -6.95 19.45
C ALA A 98 -11.68 -8.09 20.44
N ASN A 99 -10.98 -9.14 20.01
CA ASN A 99 -10.62 -10.28 20.85
C ASN A 99 -9.22 -10.80 20.49
N PRO A 100 -8.15 -10.11 20.92
CA PRO A 100 -6.78 -10.45 20.54
C PRO A 100 -6.27 -11.76 21.15
N ASN A 101 -7.01 -12.35 22.11
CA ASN A 101 -6.64 -13.62 22.72
C ASN A 101 -7.25 -14.82 21.99
N LEU A 102 -8.14 -14.59 21.02
CA LEU A 102 -8.80 -15.63 20.25
C LEU A 102 -8.19 -15.70 18.85
N GLN A 103 -7.49 -16.80 18.57
CA GLN A 103 -7.04 -17.10 17.22
C GLN A 103 -8.23 -17.56 16.37
N LEU A 104 -8.35 -16.95 15.18
CA LEU A 104 -9.36 -17.30 14.20
C LEU A 104 -8.87 -18.46 13.32
N PRO A 105 -9.77 -19.33 12.83
CA PRO A 105 -9.39 -20.37 11.89
C PRO A 105 -8.87 -19.77 10.58
N VAL A 106 -7.66 -20.17 10.19
CA VAL A 106 -7.01 -19.74 8.94
C VAL A 106 -6.81 -20.91 7.99
N LYS A 107 -7.08 -20.69 6.71
CA LYS A 107 -6.85 -21.69 5.64
C LYS A 107 -6.26 -21.04 4.40
N VAL A 108 -5.16 -21.58 3.90
CA VAL A 108 -4.66 -21.26 2.55
C VAL A 108 -5.50 -22.02 1.53
N VAL A 109 -6.18 -21.30 0.64
CA VAL A 109 -7.11 -21.88 -0.35
C VAL A 109 -6.58 -21.84 -1.78
N TYR A 110 -5.57 -21.02 -2.03
CA TYR A 110 -4.83 -20.97 -3.28
C TYR A 110 -3.38 -20.59 -2.99
N GLN A 111 -2.46 -21.22 -3.72
CA GLN A 111 -1.03 -20.97 -3.61
C GLN A 111 -0.36 -21.38 -4.93
N ASP A 112 0.47 -20.48 -5.45
CA ASP A 112 1.49 -20.74 -6.47
C ASP A 112 2.81 -20.08 -6.01
N ASP A 113 3.83 -20.10 -6.87
CA ASP A 113 5.19 -19.61 -6.56
C ASP A 113 5.20 -18.18 -5.98
N GLU A 114 4.29 -17.31 -6.44
CA GLU A 114 4.27 -15.88 -6.12
C GLU A 114 2.99 -15.42 -5.45
N ASN A 115 1.88 -16.18 -5.54
CA ASN A 115 0.56 -15.72 -5.15
C ASN A 115 -0.10 -16.65 -4.14
N ILE A 116 -0.70 -16.08 -3.10
CA ILE A 116 -1.33 -16.81 -2.00
C ILE A 116 -2.70 -16.19 -1.70
N VAL A 117 -3.71 -17.04 -1.49
CA VAL A 117 -5.00 -16.61 -0.94
C VAL A 117 -5.22 -17.26 0.40
N VAL A 118 -5.38 -16.41 1.42
CA VAL A 118 -5.62 -16.81 2.79
C VAL A 118 -7.05 -16.48 3.18
N GLN A 119 -7.79 -17.47 3.65
CA GLN A 119 -9.11 -17.31 4.25
C GLN A 119 -9.00 -17.28 5.77
N VAL A 120 -9.53 -16.23 6.40
CA VAL A 120 -9.76 -16.17 7.84
C VAL A 120 -11.26 -16.30 8.08
N LYS A 121 -11.65 -17.28 8.88
CA LYS A 121 -13.05 -17.66 9.10
C LYS A 121 -13.55 -17.23 10.47
N GLU A 122 -14.87 -17.33 10.63
CA GLU A 122 -15.58 -17.12 11.89
C GLU A 122 -15.44 -15.71 12.47
N LEU A 123 -15.30 -14.71 11.58
CA LEU A 123 -15.25 -13.33 12.02
C LEU A 123 -16.54 -12.95 12.76
N SER A 124 -16.42 -12.09 13.76
CA SER A 124 -17.57 -11.49 14.43
C SER A 124 -18.40 -10.68 13.43
N ARG A 125 -19.72 -10.63 13.61
CA ARG A 125 -20.62 -9.91 12.69
C ARG A 125 -20.33 -8.41 12.60
N LYS A 126 -19.62 -7.86 13.59
CA LYS A 126 -19.25 -6.44 13.72
C LYS A 126 -17.74 -6.29 13.89
N TRP A 127 -16.97 -7.13 13.20
CA TRP A 127 -15.52 -7.07 13.25
C TRP A 127 -15.06 -5.69 12.78
N GLN A 128 -14.11 -5.08 13.48
CA GLN A 128 -13.57 -3.77 13.11
C GLN A 128 -12.30 -3.93 12.28
N ALA A 129 -11.37 -4.74 12.80
CA ALA A 129 -10.11 -5.02 12.14
C ALA A 129 -9.64 -6.45 12.46
N VAL A 130 -8.96 -7.05 11.49
CA VAL A 130 -8.30 -8.34 11.58
C VAL A 130 -6.81 -8.15 11.32
N ALA A 131 -6.00 -8.73 12.19
CA ALA A 131 -4.56 -8.90 11.95
C ALA A 131 -4.33 -10.31 11.39
N LEU A 132 -3.54 -10.39 10.33
CA LEU A 132 -3.01 -11.61 9.73
C LEU A 132 -1.50 -11.61 9.94
N ASP A 133 -1.05 -12.43 10.88
CA ASP A 133 0.35 -12.60 11.21
C ASP A 133 0.98 -13.63 10.27
N VAL A 134 2.11 -13.24 9.67
CA VAL A 134 2.88 -14.01 8.70
C VAL A 134 4.12 -14.56 9.38
N PHE A 135 4.30 -15.88 9.30
CA PHE A 135 5.44 -16.61 9.84
C PHE A 135 6.20 -17.34 8.72
N GLU A 136 7.50 -17.54 8.91
CA GLU A 136 8.29 -18.43 8.08
C GLU A 136 8.08 -19.88 8.53
N LYS A 137 7.73 -20.76 7.59
CA LYS A 137 7.59 -22.20 7.79
C LYS A 137 8.99 -22.79 7.99
N ASN A 138 9.32 -23.15 9.24
CA ASN A 138 10.44 -24.04 9.48
C ASN A 138 10.04 -25.45 9.02
N ASN A 139 10.94 -26.13 8.33
CA ASN A 139 10.63 -27.34 7.58
C ASN A 139 10.49 -28.58 8.47
N ARG A 140 9.49 -28.61 9.35
CA ARG A 140 8.98 -29.82 10.00
C ARG A 140 7.46 -29.83 9.88
N ASP A 141 6.94 -30.85 9.21
CA ASP A 141 5.51 -31.06 9.01
C ASP A 141 4.79 -31.12 10.35
N VAL A 142 3.87 -30.18 10.57
CA VAL A 142 2.86 -30.31 11.63
C VAL A 142 1.50 -30.11 11.00
N THR A 143 0.95 -31.23 10.55
CA THR A 143 -0.51 -31.40 10.42
C THR A 143 -1.07 -31.34 11.84
N LEU A 144 -1.63 -30.20 12.24
CA LEU A 144 -2.33 -30.09 13.51
C LEU A 144 -3.72 -30.75 13.39
N GLU A 145 -3.75 -32.07 13.53
CA GLU A 145 -4.95 -32.75 14.03
C GLU A 145 -4.96 -32.60 15.56
N ILE A 146 -6.01 -31.96 16.06
CA ILE A 146 -6.21 -31.71 17.48
C ILE A 146 -6.69 -33.03 18.11
N GLU A 147 -5.79 -33.78 18.74
CA GLU A 147 -6.17 -34.81 19.70
C GLU A 147 -6.11 -34.30 21.14
N GLN A 148 -7.10 -34.77 21.89
CA GLN A 148 -7.55 -34.25 23.17
C GLN A 148 -6.54 -34.47 24.30
N LYS A 149 -6.52 -33.51 25.23
CA LYS A 149 -5.81 -33.56 26.51
C LYS A 149 -6.07 -34.86 27.28
N THR A 150 -5.00 -35.47 27.77
CA THR A 150 -4.97 -36.04 29.13
C THR A 150 -3.65 -35.65 29.78
N GLU A 151 -3.75 -35.16 31.01
CA GLU A 151 -2.63 -34.77 31.87
C GLU A 151 -1.86 -36.01 32.32
N GLU A 152 -0.53 -35.99 32.20
CA GLU A 152 0.39 -36.49 33.23
C GLU A 152 1.84 -36.09 32.88
N GLU A 153 2.56 -35.66 33.91
CA GLU A 153 3.85 -34.99 33.88
C GLU A 153 4.95 -35.84 33.23
N LYS A 154 5.59 -35.30 32.19
CA LYS A 154 7.00 -35.54 31.90
C LYS A 154 7.66 -34.23 31.50
N GLU A 155 8.64 -33.81 32.29
CA GLU A 155 9.71 -32.92 31.84
C GLU A 155 10.42 -33.60 30.67
N VAL A 156 9.98 -33.28 29.46
CA VAL A 156 10.75 -33.48 28.23
C VAL A 156 10.94 -32.08 27.68
N SER A 157 12.21 -31.69 27.59
CA SER A 157 12.70 -30.49 26.94
C SER A 157 11.87 -30.17 25.69
N LYS A 158 11.09 -29.09 25.76
CA LYS A 158 10.48 -28.47 24.58
C LYS A 158 11.62 -27.92 23.72
N GLU A 159 12.10 -28.72 22.76
CA GLU A 159 12.71 -28.15 21.57
C GLU A 159 11.61 -27.34 20.88
N ASP A 160 11.60 -26.04 21.15
CA ASP A 160 10.68 -25.09 20.54
C ASP A 160 10.79 -25.18 19.00
N ASP A 161 9.72 -25.62 18.35
CA ASP A 161 9.45 -25.34 16.93
C ASP A 161 9.28 -23.82 16.75
N LYS A 162 10.39 -23.09 16.73
CA LYS A 162 10.41 -21.62 16.66
C LYS A 162 9.98 -21.12 15.28
N GLN A 163 8.69 -21.05 15.01
CA GLN A 163 8.16 -20.28 13.88
C GLN A 163 8.69 -18.83 13.96
N THR A 164 9.35 -18.37 12.89
CA THR A 164 9.91 -17.01 12.87
C THR A 164 8.82 -16.05 12.42
N PHE A 165 8.34 -15.20 13.34
CA PHE A 165 7.43 -14.12 12.99
C PHE A 165 8.10 -13.14 12.02
N LEU A 166 7.42 -12.84 10.92
CA LEU A 166 7.90 -11.91 9.91
C LEU A 166 7.18 -10.57 10.00
N LYS A 167 5.84 -10.59 9.89
CA LYS A 167 5.06 -9.35 9.79
C LYS A 167 3.56 -9.59 10.06
N SER A 168 2.89 -8.59 10.60
CA SER A 168 1.42 -8.53 10.64
C SER A 168 0.89 -7.69 9.47
N LEU A 169 -0.09 -8.22 8.76
CA LEU A 169 -0.89 -7.52 7.76
C LEU A 169 -2.26 -7.23 8.34
N PHE A 170 -2.80 -6.04 8.12
CA PHE A 170 -4.06 -5.62 8.74
C PHE A 170 -5.14 -5.41 7.69
N SER A 171 -6.37 -5.77 8.06
CA SER A 171 -7.57 -5.51 7.31
C SER A 171 -8.58 -4.78 8.18
N ASP A 172 -9.16 -3.70 7.66
CA ASP A 172 -10.24 -2.93 8.30
C ASP A 172 -11.56 -3.21 7.55
N GLN A 173 -12.66 -3.34 8.30
CA GLN A 173 -13.98 -3.64 7.72
C GLN A 173 -14.43 -2.61 6.69
N ASN A 174 -14.18 -1.32 6.93
CA ASN A 174 -14.59 -0.23 6.05
C ASN A 174 -13.72 -0.11 4.80
N LYS A 175 -12.60 -0.85 4.75
CA LYS A 175 -11.61 -0.83 3.65
C LYS A 175 -11.52 -2.17 2.91
N THR A 176 -12.43 -3.09 3.21
CA THR A 176 -12.49 -4.42 2.60
C THR A 176 -13.75 -4.54 1.74
N ASP A 177 -13.58 -5.02 0.51
CA ASP A 177 -14.69 -5.21 -0.42
C ASP A 177 -15.63 -6.30 0.11
N VAL A 178 -16.93 -6.13 -0.09
CA VAL A 178 -17.92 -7.17 0.24
C VAL A 178 -18.14 -8.04 -1.00
N GLU A 179 -17.96 -9.36 -0.87
CA GLU A 179 -18.13 -10.34 -1.93
C GLU A 179 -18.81 -11.60 -1.39
N GLU A 180 -19.94 -11.99 -1.97
CA GLU A 180 -20.67 -13.19 -1.58
C GLU A 180 -20.12 -14.44 -2.28
N GLY A 181 -20.28 -15.62 -1.66
CA GLY A 181 -19.96 -16.89 -2.31
C GLY A 181 -18.47 -17.25 -2.31
N ILE A 182 -17.68 -16.63 -1.42
CA ILE A 182 -16.24 -16.89 -1.24
C ILE A 182 -15.95 -18.39 -1.06
N SER A 183 -16.81 -19.11 -0.34
CA SER A 183 -16.64 -20.53 -0.06
C SER A 183 -16.77 -21.47 -1.28
N GLN A 184 -17.24 -20.97 -2.42
CA GLN A 184 -17.51 -21.78 -3.63
C GLN A 184 -16.45 -21.62 -4.72
N LYS A 185 -15.43 -20.79 -4.52
CA LYS A 185 -14.40 -20.51 -5.54
C LYS A 185 -13.47 -21.71 -5.76
N SER A 186 -13.23 -22.04 -7.03
CA SER A 186 -12.23 -23.03 -7.44
C SER A 186 -10.81 -22.42 -7.45
N LYS A 187 -9.77 -23.27 -7.49
CA LYS A 187 -8.38 -22.82 -7.69
C LYS A 187 -8.23 -21.99 -8.97
N GLY A 188 -8.84 -22.43 -10.07
CA GLY A 188 -8.88 -21.69 -11.34
C GLY A 188 -9.51 -20.30 -11.21
N SER A 189 -10.50 -20.14 -10.34
CA SER A 189 -11.13 -18.85 -10.06
C SER A 189 -10.17 -17.86 -9.39
N TYR A 190 -9.36 -18.32 -8.42
CA TYR A 190 -8.34 -17.47 -7.79
C TYR A 190 -7.20 -17.11 -8.75
N ALA A 191 -6.72 -18.09 -9.54
CA ALA A 191 -5.69 -17.84 -10.54
C ALA A 191 -6.10 -16.71 -11.51
N LYS A 192 -7.36 -16.70 -11.95
CA LYS A 192 -7.91 -15.62 -12.79
C LYS A 192 -7.92 -14.26 -12.10
N VAL A 193 -8.17 -14.20 -10.79
CA VAL A 193 -8.13 -12.93 -10.06
C VAL A 193 -6.71 -12.34 -10.12
N PHE A 194 -5.68 -13.13 -9.85
CA PHE A 194 -4.29 -12.67 -9.96
C PHE A 194 -3.92 -12.28 -11.39
N ILE A 195 -4.31 -13.08 -12.39
CA ILE A 195 -4.11 -12.73 -13.79
C ILE A 195 -4.76 -11.37 -14.12
N GLY A 196 -6.00 -11.16 -13.68
CA GLY A 196 -6.71 -9.89 -13.89
C GLY A 196 -6.03 -8.71 -13.21
N ILE A 197 -5.46 -8.91 -12.02
CA ILE A 197 -4.69 -7.91 -11.28
C ILE A 197 -3.40 -7.56 -12.05
N GLU A 198 -2.64 -8.57 -12.50
CA GLU A 198 -1.43 -8.36 -13.30
C GLU A 198 -1.73 -7.63 -14.61
N GLN A 199 -2.78 -8.04 -15.33
CA GLN A 199 -3.23 -7.36 -16.54
C GLN A 199 -3.60 -5.89 -16.29
N LYS A 200 -4.23 -5.58 -15.15
CA LYS A 200 -4.55 -4.19 -14.78
C LYS A 200 -3.27 -3.37 -14.56
N THR A 201 -2.30 -3.90 -13.83
CA THR A 201 -1.00 -3.27 -13.60
C THR A 201 -0.26 -3.02 -14.92
N LEU A 202 -0.24 -4.01 -15.82
CA LEU A 202 0.36 -3.88 -17.14
C LEU A 202 -0.32 -2.80 -18.00
N LYS A 203 -1.65 -2.70 -17.96
CA LYS A 203 -2.41 -1.65 -18.65
C LYS A 203 -2.11 -0.25 -18.10
N GLU A 204 -1.94 -0.11 -16.78
CA GLU A 204 -1.53 1.15 -16.16
C GLU A 204 -0.11 1.56 -16.60
N LYS A 205 0.82 0.61 -16.69
CA LYS A 205 2.18 0.84 -17.21
C LYS A 205 2.17 1.31 -18.67
N VAL A 206 1.32 0.73 -19.53
CA VAL A 206 1.14 1.21 -20.93
C VAL A 206 0.69 2.67 -20.97
N LYS A 207 -0.27 3.06 -20.13
CA LYS A 207 -0.74 4.46 -20.04
C LYS A 207 0.37 5.42 -19.58
N GLN A 208 1.25 4.98 -18.66
CA GLN A 208 2.40 5.77 -18.24
C GLN A 208 3.37 6.00 -19.41
N TYR A 209 3.67 4.95 -20.19
CA TYR A 209 4.49 5.08 -21.39
C TYR A 209 3.87 6.00 -22.43
N ASP A 210 2.55 5.95 -22.66
CA ASP A 210 1.86 6.88 -23.56
C ASP A 210 2.05 8.34 -23.12
N ALA A 211 1.95 8.61 -21.82
CA ALA A 211 2.17 9.94 -21.27
C ALA A 211 3.63 10.39 -21.43
N MET A 212 4.61 9.52 -21.16
CA MET A 212 6.04 9.80 -21.33
C MET A 212 6.38 10.06 -22.80
N MET A 213 5.87 9.25 -23.73
CA MET A 213 6.06 9.46 -25.17
C MET A 213 5.48 10.81 -25.62
N LYS A 214 4.27 11.16 -25.19
CA LYS A 214 3.65 12.46 -25.50
C LYS A 214 4.51 13.62 -24.99
N GLN A 215 5.06 13.50 -23.79
CA GLN A 215 5.96 14.50 -23.23
C GLN A 215 7.25 14.64 -24.06
N GLU A 216 7.87 13.53 -24.43
CA GLU A 216 9.09 13.52 -25.26
C GLU A 216 8.83 14.10 -26.66
N THR A 217 7.74 13.72 -27.32
CA THR A 217 7.33 14.30 -28.62
C THR A 217 7.06 15.81 -28.52
N SER A 218 6.47 16.28 -27.41
CA SER A 218 6.29 17.71 -27.18
C SER A 218 7.62 18.45 -27.07
N LYS A 219 8.61 17.89 -26.36
CA LYS A 219 9.97 18.48 -26.27
C LYS A 219 10.66 18.52 -27.64
N GLN A 220 10.55 17.43 -28.41
CA GLN A 220 11.10 17.36 -29.77
C GLN A 220 10.53 18.48 -30.66
N THR A 221 9.22 18.71 -30.59
CA THR A 221 8.55 19.78 -31.35
C THR A 221 9.09 21.15 -30.95
N GLN A 222 9.18 21.45 -29.65
CA GLN A 222 9.72 22.73 -29.15
C GLN A 222 11.18 22.96 -29.57
N TRP A 223 12.02 21.92 -29.49
CA TRP A 223 13.41 22.03 -29.94
C TRP A 223 13.50 22.22 -31.45
N GLN A 224 12.61 21.58 -32.22
CA GLN A 224 12.57 21.75 -33.66
C GLN A 224 12.12 23.16 -34.06
N GLU A 225 11.14 23.73 -33.37
CA GLU A 225 10.72 25.13 -33.54
C GLU A 225 11.87 26.11 -33.24
N GLN A 226 12.58 25.92 -32.13
CA GLN A 226 13.76 26.72 -31.77
C GLN A 226 14.86 26.62 -32.83
N ILE A 227 15.15 25.42 -33.32
CA ILE A 227 16.13 25.22 -34.40
C ILE A 227 15.69 25.99 -35.66
N THR A 228 14.41 25.94 -36.01
CA THR A 228 13.89 26.64 -37.19
C THR A 228 13.97 28.16 -37.03
N GLU A 229 13.62 28.71 -35.87
CA GLU A 229 13.77 30.14 -35.54
C GLU A 229 15.23 30.58 -35.69
N TRP A 230 16.15 29.86 -35.05
CA TRP A 230 17.58 30.15 -35.11
C TRP A 230 18.17 30.05 -36.51
N LYS A 231 17.73 29.08 -37.32
CA LYS A 231 18.13 28.96 -38.74
C LYS A 231 17.60 30.13 -39.57
N ASN A 232 16.41 30.63 -39.30
CA ASN A 232 15.83 31.77 -40.02
C ASN A 232 16.50 33.10 -39.66
N ASP A 233 16.88 33.27 -38.40
CA ASP A 233 17.52 34.49 -37.89
C ASP A 233 19.00 34.61 -38.29
N SER A 234 19.64 33.49 -38.66
CA SER A 234 21.06 33.41 -39.05
C SER A 234 21.46 34.44 -40.12
N LYS A 235 20.53 34.82 -41.02
CA LYS A 235 20.79 35.82 -42.08
C LYS A 235 21.01 37.25 -41.57
N TYR A 236 20.62 37.55 -40.33
CA TYR A 236 20.79 38.86 -39.69
C TYR A 236 21.94 38.90 -38.69
N GLN A 237 22.64 37.79 -38.50
CA GLN A 237 23.67 37.62 -37.48
C GLN A 237 25.08 37.82 -38.05
N THR A 238 25.99 38.26 -37.18
CA THR A 238 27.43 38.25 -37.45
C THR A 238 28.00 36.83 -37.45
N GLU A 239 29.20 36.64 -37.99
CA GLU A 239 29.79 35.29 -38.10
C GLU A 239 30.04 34.63 -36.74
N THR A 240 30.43 35.41 -35.73
CA THR A 240 30.58 34.90 -34.35
C THR A 240 29.25 34.44 -33.77
N GLU A 241 28.20 35.24 -33.93
CA GLU A 241 26.84 34.89 -33.46
C GLU A 241 26.30 33.63 -34.17
N LYS A 242 26.56 33.48 -35.47
CA LYS A 242 26.21 32.26 -36.21
C LYS A 242 26.89 31.02 -35.64
N MET A 243 28.19 31.08 -35.37
CA MET A 243 28.92 29.95 -34.77
C MET A 243 28.34 29.54 -33.41
N GLU A 244 28.00 30.52 -32.56
CA GLU A 244 27.33 30.26 -31.28
C GLU A 244 25.94 29.64 -31.48
N ASN A 245 25.21 30.10 -32.48
CA ASN A 245 23.88 29.59 -32.80
C ASN A 245 23.93 28.16 -33.35
N ASP A 246 24.91 27.84 -34.20
CA ASP A 246 25.15 26.50 -34.72
C ASP A 246 25.49 25.50 -33.60
N ALA A 247 26.28 25.92 -32.60
CA ALA A 247 26.55 25.10 -31.43
C ALA A 247 25.26 24.78 -30.64
N LYS A 248 24.36 25.77 -30.49
CA LYS A 248 23.05 25.58 -29.84
C LYS A 248 22.14 24.65 -30.66
N ILE A 249 22.11 24.81 -31.99
CA ILE A 249 21.37 23.93 -32.92
C ILE A 249 21.86 22.49 -32.78
N ASN A 250 23.16 22.25 -32.87
CA ASN A 250 23.75 20.91 -32.76
C ASN A 250 23.41 20.23 -31.41
N SER A 251 23.44 21.01 -30.32
CA SER A 251 23.02 20.53 -29.00
C SER A 251 21.54 20.10 -28.99
N LYS A 252 20.65 20.91 -29.59
CA LYS A 252 19.23 20.58 -29.70
C LYS A 252 18.95 19.38 -30.62
N GLU A 253 19.66 19.27 -31.73
CA GLU A 253 19.56 18.12 -32.64
C GLU A 253 19.98 16.82 -31.93
N THR A 254 21.05 16.87 -31.11
CA THR A 254 21.46 15.76 -30.25
C THR A 254 20.36 15.38 -29.25
N ASN A 255 19.76 16.37 -28.58
CA ASN A 255 18.65 16.13 -27.64
C ASN A 255 17.42 15.51 -28.34
N ILE A 256 17.09 15.96 -29.56
CA ILE A 256 16.03 15.36 -30.38
C ILE A 256 16.33 13.88 -30.66
N SER A 257 17.57 13.55 -31.04
CA SER A 257 17.98 12.17 -31.30
C SER A 257 17.80 11.27 -30.07
N GLN A 258 18.32 11.70 -28.92
CA GLN A 258 18.17 10.96 -27.65
C GLN A 258 16.71 10.81 -27.24
N SER A 259 15.89 11.82 -27.47
CA SER A 259 14.45 11.77 -27.19
C SER A 259 13.72 10.77 -28.12
N LYS A 260 14.11 10.68 -29.40
CA LYS A 260 13.58 9.68 -30.34
C LYS A 260 13.92 8.25 -29.90
N GLU A 261 15.15 8.01 -29.45
CA GLU A 261 15.56 6.71 -28.91
C GLU A 261 14.71 6.28 -27.71
N LYS A 262 14.42 7.21 -26.79
CA LYS A 262 13.51 6.96 -25.65
C LYS A 262 12.10 6.59 -26.11
N VAL A 263 11.56 7.31 -27.09
CA VAL A 263 10.23 7.01 -27.65
C VAL A 263 10.19 5.61 -28.27
N GLU A 264 11.22 5.22 -29.02
CA GLU A 264 11.30 3.88 -29.60
C GLU A 264 11.44 2.78 -28.54
N LEU A 265 12.21 3.03 -27.47
CA LEU A 265 12.28 2.13 -26.31
C LEU A 265 10.89 1.92 -25.68
N TYR A 266 10.16 3.00 -25.40
CA TYR A 266 8.82 2.90 -24.82
C TYR A 266 7.83 2.14 -25.72
N LYS A 267 7.89 2.36 -27.04
CA LYS A 267 7.07 1.58 -28.01
C LYS A 267 7.42 0.09 -27.98
N TRP A 268 8.70 -0.23 -27.92
CA TRP A 268 9.16 -1.62 -27.83
C TRP A 268 8.66 -2.28 -26.55
N GLU A 269 8.79 -1.62 -25.40
CA GLU A 269 8.29 -2.11 -24.10
C GLU A 269 6.76 -2.30 -24.12
N GLN A 270 6.00 -1.38 -24.71
CA GLN A 270 4.56 -1.55 -24.90
C GLN A 270 4.23 -2.76 -25.79
N GLY A 271 5.05 -3.06 -26.80
CA GLY A 271 4.94 -4.26 -27.61
C GLY A 271 5.09 -5.55 -26.79
N GLN A 272 6.12 -5.60 -25.94
CA GLN A 272 6.35 -6.73 -25.02
C GLN A 272 5.18 -6.91 -24.03
N ILE A 273 4.65 -5.80 -23.49
CA ILE A 273 3.49 -5.85 -22.60
C ILE A 273 2.26 -6.40 -23.32
N LYS A 274 2.00 -5.98 -24.56
CA LYS A 274 0.87 -6.50 -25.35
C LYS A 274 0.97 -8.00 -25.58
N GLU A 275 2.16 -8.51 -25.86
CA GLU A 275 2.38 -9.96 -25.99
C GLU A 275 2.16 -10.69 -24.66
N LYS A 276 2.68 -10.15 -23.56
CA LYS A 276 2.48 -10.72 -22.22
C LYS A 276 1.00 -10.78 -21.85
N VAL A 277 0.22 -9.72 -22.13
CA VAL A 277 -1.23 -9.70 -21.89
C VAL A 277 -1.96 -10.81 -22.67
N LYS A 278 -1.57 -11.06 -23.93
CA LYS A 278 -2.15 -12.17 -24.73
C LYS A 278 -1.87 -13.53 -24.09
N LYS A 279 -0.63 -13.77 -23.64
CA LYS A 279 -0.26 -15.01 -22.94
C LYS A 279 -1.03 -15.17 -21.62
N LEU A 280 -1.27 -14.07 -20.91
CA LEU A 280 -2.11 -14.07 -19.71
C LEU A 280 -3.58 -14.39 -20.03
N ASP A 281 -4.13 -13.89 -21.13
CA ASP A 281 -5.49 -14.24 -21.58
C ASP A 281 -5.61 -15.75 -21.90
N GLU A 282 -4.58 -16.35 -22.51
CA GLU A 282 -4.51 -17.79 -22.74
C GLU A 282 -4.44 -18.57 -21.43
N LYS A 283 -3.54 -18.17 -20.51
CA LYS A 283 -3.42 -18.77 -19.16
C LYS A 283 -4.75 -18.71 -18.40
N ALA A 284 -5.49 -17.61 -18.51
CA ALA A 284 -6.79 -17.46 -17.85
C ALA A 284 -7.87 -18.42 -18.40
N LYS A 285 -7.83 -18.73 -19.70
CA LYS A 285 -8.73 -19.71 -20.32
C LYS A 285 -8.40 -21.14 -19.88
N ASP A 286 -7.12 -21.48 -19.81
CA ASP A 286 -6.70 -22.81 -19.37
C ASP A 286 -6.97 -23.03 -17.87
N ALA A 287 -6.89 -21.97 -17.06
CA ALA A 287 -7.30 -22.02 -15.66
C ALA A 287 -8.80 -22.34 -15.44
N GLU A 288 -9.68 -22.15 -16.44
CA GLU A 288 -11.10 -22.59 -16.36
C GLU A 288 -11.25 -24.11 -16.38
N ARG A 289 -10.24 -24.82 -16.87
CA ARG A 289 -10.28 -26.27 -17.10
C ARG A 289 -9.73 -27.07 -15.90
N LEU A 290 -9.31 -26.39 -14.83
CA LEU A 290 -8.76 -26.92 -13.58
C LEU A 290 -9.74 -26.75 -12.42
#